data_AF-A0AAV2R694-F1
#
_entry.id   AF-A0AAV2R694-F1
#
_cell.length_a   1.000
_cell.length_b   1.000
_cell.length_c   1.000
_cell.angle_alpha   90.00
_cell.angle_beta   90.00
_cell.angle_gamma   90.00
#
_symmetry.space_group_name_H-M   'P 1'
#
loop_
_entity.id
_entity.type
_entity.pdbx_description
1 polymer ?
#
loop_
_entity_poly.entity_id
_entity_poly.type
_entity_poly.pdbx_seq_one_letter_code
_entity_poly.pdbx_strand_id
1 'polypeptide(L)'
;IHENFEILLRDLNVILTVTQGTHGNVNTNKLKQLGIDIMSHIKTKFINVKGEEWVPINHSLHLMCAHSWELFEMCQGPISQFSESAQEHWNKFIARYKSGTGARARQHNVRDNTYDIFSRMLIMTNPIIANKRRQIKCSHCRQIGHSSRSITQHSYGPSTEERAIINGFYI
;
A
#
# COMPACT_ATOMS: atom_id res chain seq x y z
N ILE A 1 14.72 4.95 -24.80
CA ILE A 1 14.92 4.52 -23.38
C ILE A 1 13.99 5.30 -22.46
N HIS A 2 14.03 6.64 -22.45
CA HIS A 2 13.18 7.47 -21.59
C HIS A 2 11.68 7.15 -21.76
N GLU A 3 11.16 7.13 -22.99
CA GLU A 3 9.74 6.83 -23.24
C GLU A 3 9.30 5.43 -22.77
N ASN A 4 10.09 4.39 -23.05
CA ASN A 4 9.80 3.03 -22.57
C ASN A 4 9.78 2.96 -21.04
N PHE A 5 10.64 3.73 -20.39
CA PHE A 5 10.70 3.79 -18.92
C PHE A 5 9.46 4.49 -18.34
N GLU A 6 9.01 5.59 -18.92
CA GLU A 6 7.79 6.29 -18.50
C GLU A 6 6.55 5.41 -18.65
N ILE A 7 6.42 4.68 -19.77
CA ILE A 7 5.32 3.72 -19.98
C ILE A 7 5.34 2.64 -18.89
N LEU A 8 6.51 2.06 -18.62
CA LEU A 8 6.66 1.05 -17.59
C LEU A 8 6.28 1.60 -16.20
N LEU A 9 6.76 2.80 -15.85
CA LEU A 9 6.44 3.44 -14.57
C LEU A 9 4.94 3.70 -14.42
N ARG A 10 4.28 4.19 -15.47
CA ARG A 10 2.83 4.41 -15.50
C ARG A 10 2.09 3.10 -15.24
N ASP A 11 2.42 2.04 -15.96
CA ASP A 11 1.72 0.76 -15.86
C ASP A 11 1.96 0.10 -14.48
N LEU A 12 3.17 0.24 -13.94
CA LEU A 12 3.49 -0.17 -12.56
C LEU A 12 2.72 0.67 -11.51
N ASN A 13 2.54 1.97 -11.75
CA ASN A 13 1.76 2.83 -10.87
C ASN A 13 0.28 2.45 -10.89
N VAL A 14 -0.28 2.08 -12.05
CA VAL A 14 -1.64 1.58 -12.18
C VAL A 14 -1.83 0.30 -11.37
N ILE A 15 -0.98 -0.71 -11.55
CA ILE A 15 -1.11 -1.99 -10.81
C ILE A 15 -0.96 -1.78 -9.29
N LEU A 16 -0.02 -0.93 -8.85
CA LEU A 16 0.14 -0.57 -7.44
C LEU A 16 -1.09 0.15 -6.89
N THR A 17 -1.67 1.07 -7.65
CA THR A 17 -2.86 1.82 -7.19
C THR A 17 -4.08 0.92 -7.11
N VAL A 18 -4.26 0.01 -8.07
CA VAL A 18 -5.36 -0.98 -8.04
C VAL A 18 -5.21 -1.94 -6.85
N THR A 19 -4.00 -2.46 -6.63
CA THR A 19 -3.71 -3.40 -5.53
C THR A 19 -3.83 -2.75 -4.14
N GLN A 20 -3.46 -1.48 -4.00
CA GLN A 20 -3.60 -0.72 -2.75
C GLN A 20 -5.00 -0.13 -2.55
N GLY A 21 -5.85 -0.19 -3.57
CA GLY A 21 -7.22 0.31 -3.54
C GLY A 21 -8.06 -0.34 -2.45
N THR A 22 -9.11 0.38 -2.02
CA THR A 22 -10.11 -0.12 -1.05
C THR A 22 -11.35 -0.71 -1.73
N HIS A 23 -11.37 -0.73 -3.07
CA HIS A 23 -12.46 -1.31 -3.84
C HIS A 23 -12.30 -2.83 -3.94
N GLY A 24 -13.38 -3.57 -3.66
CA GLY A 24 -13.36 -5.04 -3.67
C GLY A 24 -13.60 -5.66 -5.05
N ASN A 25 -14.26 -4.92 -5.94
CA ASN A 25 -14.60 -5.39 -7.27
C ASN A 25 -13.59 -4.90 -8.29
N VAL A 26 -12.59 -5.73 -8.57
CA VAL A 26 -11.58 -5.47 -9.61
C VAL A 26 -11.81 -6.42 -10.77
N ASN A 27 -11.71 -5.92 -11.99
CA ASN A 27 -11.70 -6.73 -13.20
C ASN A 27 -10.38 -7.50 -13.30
N THR A 28 -10.39 -8.75 -12.81
CA THR A 28 -9.20 -9.61 -12.72
C THR A 28 -8.62 -9.94 -14.10
N ASN A 29 -9.45 -10.05 -15.13
CA ASN A 29 -9.01 -10.26 -16.51
C ASN A 29 -8.19 -9.06 -17.04
N LYS A 30 -8.64 -7.83 -16.79
CA LYS A 30 -7.87 -6.64 -17.17
C LYS A 30 -6.56 -6.55 -16.39
N LEU A 31 -6.59 -6.86 -15.09
CA LEU A 31 -5.41 -6.85 -14.24
C LEU A 31 -4.36 -7.88 -14.69
N LYS A 32 -4.82 -9.09 -15.03
CA LYS A 32 -3.99 -10.15 -15.61
C LYS A 32 -3.35 -9.71 -16.93
N GLN A 33 -4.14 -9.10 -17.82
CA GLN A 33 -3.62 -8.61 -19.09
C GLN A 33 -2.56 -7.52 -18.89
N LEU A 34 -2.81 -6.54 -18.01
CA LEU A 34 -1.82 -5.51 -17.67
C LEU A 34 -0.51 -6.11 -17.15
N GLY A 35 -0.59 -7.13 -16.29
CA GLY A 35 0.58 -7.85 -15.79
C GLY A 35 1.40 -8.54 -16.89
N ILE A 36 0.72 -9.18 -17.84
CA ILE A 36 1.34 -9.79 -19.03
C ILE A 36 2.02 -8.71 -19.88
N ASP A 37 1.34 -7.59 -20.12
CA ASP A 37 1.85 -6.48 -20.94
C ASP A 37 3.10 -5.87 -20.32
N ILE A 38 3.12 -5.62 -19.00
CA ILE A 38 4.29 -5.12 -18.27
C ILE A 38 5.47 -6.09 -18.41
N MET A 39 5.25 -7.38 -18.16
CA MET A 39 6.31 -8.39 -18.24
C MET A 39 6.86 -8.53 -19.67
N SER A 40 5.99 -8.48 -20.68
CA SER A 40 6.38 -8.48 -22.09
C SER A 40 7.16 -7.21 -22.46
N HIS A 41 6.75 -6.05 -21.97
CA HIS A 41 7.44 -4.79 -22.18
C HIS A 41 8.86 -4.84 -21.61
N ILE A 42 9.03 -5.33 -20.38
CA ILE A 42 10.36 -5.46 -19.75
C ILE A 42 11.26 -6.33 -20.63
N LYS A 43 10.79 -7.52 -21.03
CA LYS A 43 11.58 -8.49 -21.82
C LYS A 43 11.94 -7.99 -23.22
N THR A 44 11.08 -7.18 -23.84
CA THR A 44 11.28 -6.75 -25.24
C THR A 44 11.97 -5.39 -25.37
N LYS A 45 11.78 -4.49 -24.39
CA LYS A 45 12.29 -3.10 -24.47
C LYS A 45 13.54 -2.85 -23.65
N PHE A 46 13.87 -3.75 -22.72
CA PHE A 46 15.05 -3.64 -21.86
C PHE A 46 16.08 -4.74 -22.17
N ILE A 47 16.41 -4.85 -23.45
CA ILE A 47 17.49 -5.68 -23.99
C ILE A 47 18.74 -4.82 -24.22
N ASN A 48 19.92 -5.40 -24.01
CA ASN A 48 21.20 -4.76 -24.28
C ASN A 48 21.57 -4.86 -25.78
N VAL A 49 22.72 -4.30 -26.16
CA VAL A 49 23.22 -4.34 -27.56
C VAL A 49 23.47 -5.75 -28.11
N LYS A 50 23.55 -6.76 -27.24
CA LYS A 50 23.71 -8.18 -27.59
C LYS A 50 22.37 -8.93 -27.65
N GLY A 51 21.25 -8.24 -27.40
CA GLY A 51 19.92 -8.86 -27.33
C GLY A 51 19.64 -9.57 -26.00
N GLU A 52 20.47 -9.38 -24.98
CA GLU A 52 20.30 -10.01 -23.66
C GLU A 52 19.49 -9.08 -22.74
N GLU A 53 18.59 -9.65 -21.94
CA GLU A 53 17.86 -8.93 -20.89
C GLU A 53 18.86 -8.37 -19.86
N TRP A 54 18.85 -7.07 -19.61
CA TRP A 54 19.74 -6.45 -18.60
C TRP A 54 19.03 -6.08 -17.29
N VAL A 55 17.70 -6.04 -17.30
CA VAL A 55 16.89 -5.72 -16.11
C VAL A 55 16.46 -7.00 -15.43
N PRO A 56 16.95 -7.29 -14.20
CA PRO A 56 16.50 -8.45 -13.45
C PRO A 56 15.06 -8.24 -12.96
N ILE A 57 14.20 -9.24 -13.18
CA ILE A 57 12.85 -9.23 -12.62
C ILE A 57 12.92 -9.81 -11.22
N ASN A 58 12.80 -8.94 -10.21
CA ASN A 58 12.79 -9.37 -8.83
C ASN A 58 11.48 -10.10 -8.46
N HIS A 59 11.52 -10.83 -7.35
CA HIS A 59 10.38 -11.62 -6.88
C HIS A 59 9.12 -10.77 -6.64
N SER A 60 9.26 -9.58 -6.05
CA SER A 60 8.12 -8.70 -5.77
C SER A 60 7.43 -8.20 -7.04
N LEU A 61 8.21 -7.83 -8.07
CA LEU A 61 7.72 -7.40 -9.37
C LEU A 61 7.03 -8.56 -10.08
N HIS A 62 7.62 -9.76 -10.02
CA HIS A 62 6.99 -10.97 -10.56
C HIS A 62 5.66 -11.26 -9.87
N LEU A 63 5.61 -11.30 -8.52
CA LEU A 63 4.38 -11.50 -7.77
C LEU A 63 3.31 -10.46 -8.13
N MET A 64 3.71 -9.19 -8.19
CA MET A 64 2.81 -8.10 -8.53
C MET A 64 2.22 -8.24 -9.94
N CYS A 65 3.04 -8.52 -10.95
CA CYS A 65 2.56 -8.61 -12.33
C CYS A 65 1.88 -9.96 -12.64
N ALA A 66 2.39 -11.07 -12.12
CA ALA A 66 1.93 -12.41 -12.48
C ALA A 66 0.82 -12.96 -11.58
N HIS A 67 0.76 -12.54 -10.32
CA HIS A 67 -0.09 -13.19 -9.31
C HIS A 67 -1.09 -12.23 -8.60
N SER A 68 -1.00 -10.92 -8.82
CA SER A 68 -1.94 -9.97 -8.16
C SER A 68 -3.41 -10.23 -8.51
N TRP A 69 -3.71 -10.63 -9.75
CA TRP A 69 -5.07 -10.98 -10.16
C TRP A 69 -5.60 -12.23 -9.45
N GLU A 70 -4.76 -13.24 -9.21
CA GLU A 70 -5.12 -14.45 -8.46
C GLU A 70 -5.47 -14.10 -7.00
N LEU A 71 -4.72 -13.17 -6.40
CA LEU A 71 -5.01 -12.69 -5.04
C LEU A 71 -6.41 -12.05 -4.96
N PHE A 72 -6.80 -11.26 -5.95
CA PHE A 72 -8.15 -10.68 -5.99
C PHE A 72 -9.25 -11.75 -6.15
N GLU A 73 -9.02 -12.79 -6.96
CA GLU A 73 -9.96 -13.90 -7.11
C GLU A 73 -10.11 -14.73 -5.83
N MET A 74 -9.00 -14.98 -5.12
CA MET A 74 -9.02 -15.72 -3.86
C MET A 74 -9.63 -14.92 -2.70
N CYS A 75 -9.34 -13.63 -2.61
CA CYS A 75 -9.72 -12.80 -1.47
C CYS A 75 -11.18 -12.32 -1.50
N GLN A 76 -11.84 -12.32 -2.66
CA GLN A 76 -13.22 -11.82 -2.84
C GLN A 76 -13.43 -10.43 -2.19
N GLY A 77 -12.44 -9.54 -2.31
CA GLY A 77 -12.45 -8.24 -1.67
C GLY A 77 -11.13 -7.47 -1.86
N PRO A 78 -11.00 -6.28 -1.27
CA PRO A 78 -9.81 -5.46 -1.44
C PRO A 78 -8.61 -6.15 -0.79
N ILE A 79 -7.58 -6.46 -1.57
CA ILE A 79 -6.39 -7.14 -1.03
C ILE A 79 -5.61 -6.26 -0.04
N SER A 80 -5.78 -4.94 -0.11
CA SER A 80 -5.16 -3.96 0.80
C SER A 80 -5.51 -4.19 2.27
N GLN A 81 -6.65 -4.86 2.56
CA GLN A 81 -7.05 -5.22 3.92
C GLN A 81 -6.10 -6.25 4.56
N PHE A 82 -5.36 -7.02 3.76
CA PHE A 82 -4.37 -7.99 4.22
C PHE A 82 -2.96 -7.40 4.29
N SER A 83 -2.81 -6.08 4.14
CA SER A 83 -1.50 -5.43 4.18
C SER A 83 -0.88 -5.45 5.59
N GLU A 84 0.45 -5.62 5.63
CA GLU A 84 1.23 -5.55 6.88
C GLU A 84 1.36 -4.12 7.44
N SER A 85 0.89 -3.13 6.68
CA SER A 85 0.98 -1.71 7.07
C SER A 85 0.39 -1.44 8.45
N ALA A 86 -0.73 -2.08 8.79
CA ALA A 86 -1.36 -1.95 10.10
C ALA A 86 -0.47 -2.49 11.23
N GLN A 87 0.21 -3.61 11.00
CA GLN A 87 1.14 -4.21 11.97
C GLN A 87 2.38 -3.35 12.18
N GLU A 88 2.94 -2.76 11.13
CA GLU A 88 4.05 -1.80 11.27
C GLU A 88 3.67 -0.57 12.09
N HIS A 89 2.44 -0.06 11.91
CA HIS A 89 1.91 1.03 12.73
C HIS A 89 1.82 0.63 14.21
N TRP A 90 1.41 -0.60 14.49
CA TRP A 90 1.43 -1.14 15.85
C TRP A 90 2.84 -1.27 16.42
N ASN A 91 3.81 -1.73 15.63
CA ASN A 91 5.20 -1.82 16.09
C ASN A 91 5.76 -0.43 16.48
N LYS A 92 5.48 0.59 15.66
CA LYS A 92 5.84 1.99 15.97
C LYS A 92 5.13 2.49 17.22
N PHE A 93 3.85 2.15 17.40
CA PHE A 93 3.10 2.48 18.60
C PHE A 93 3.69 1.83 19.85
N ILE A 94 3.98 0.53 19.81
CA ILE A 94 4.56 -0.23 20.92
C ILE A 94 5.90 0.38 21.32
N ALA A 95 6.79 0.62 20.36
CA ALA A 95 8.09 1.23 20.63
C ALA A 95 7.93 2.59 21.37
N ARG A 96 7.03 3.45 20.89
CA ARG A 96 6.77 4.77 21.49
C ARG A 96 6.10 4.70 22.86
N TYR A 97 5.16 3.76 23.06
CA TYR A 97 4.42 3.64 24.32
C TYR A 97 5.27 3.00 25.42
N LYS A 98 6.14 2.07 25.01
CA LYS A 98 7.10 1.36 25.85
C LYS A 98 8.18 2.30 26.40
N SER A 99 8.83 3.10 25.56
CA SER A 99 10.01 3.88 25.96
C SER A 99 10.14 5.22 25.23
N GLY A 100 10.98 6.11 25.79
CA GLY A 100 11.29 7.43 25.23
C GLY A 100 10.48 8.58 25.86
N THR A 101 10.53 9.74 25.23
CA THR A 101 9.89 10.98 25.72
C THR A 101 8.35 10.93 25.74
N GLY A 102 7.77 9.93 25.08
CA GLY A 102 6.33 9.67 25.05
C GLY A 102 5.90 8.44 25.84
N ALA A 103 6.78 7.85 26.65
CA ALA A 103 6.48 6.64 27.41
C ALA A 103 5.31 6.87 28.36
N ARG A 104 4.38 5.91 28.37
CA ARG A 104 3.19 5.92 29.25
C ARG A 104 2.99 4.60 29.99
N ALA A 105 3.68 3.54 29.60
CA ALA A 105 3.70 2.28 30.33
C ALA A 105 4.57 2.40 31.58
N ARG A 106 4.22 1.66 32.64
CA ARG A 106 5.06 1.50 33.83
C ARG A 106 6.42 0.91 33.45
N GLN A 107 7.48 1.41 34.08
CA GLN A 107 8.87 1.01 33.79
C GLN A 107 9.51 0.19 34.92
N HIS A 108 8.73 -0.18 35.94
CA HIS A 108 9.25 -0.87 37.13
C HIS A 108 9.69 -2.31 36.83
N ASN A 109 8.93 -3.02 35.99
CA ASN A 109 9.26 -4.36 35.54
C ASN A 109 8.65 -4.63 34.16
N VAL A 110 9.17 -5.63 33.47
CA VAL A 110 8.75 -6.00 32.10
C VAL A 110 7.28 -6.44 32.07
N ARG A 111 6.81 -7.16 33.09
CA ARG A 111 5.44 -7.68 33.14
C ARG A 111 4.41 -6.56 33.16
N ASP A 112 4.57 -5.58 34.05
CA ASP A 112 3.68 -4.42 34.15
C ASP A 112 3.76 -3.54 32.90
N ASN A 113 4.96 -3.36 32.34
CA ASN A 113 5.15 -2.62 31.09
C ASN A 113 4.35 -3.26 29.93
N THR A 114 4.51 -4.57 29.77
CA THR A 114 3.81 -5.36 28.76
C THR A 114 2.30 -5.34 28.99
N TYR A 115 1.84 -5.47 30.24
CA TYR A 115 0.43 -5.38 30.58
C TYR A 115 -0.17 -4.03 30.20
N ASP A 116 0.51 -2.92 30.47
CA ASP A 116 0.04 -1.58 30.13
C ASP A 116 -0.04 -1.36 28.61
N ILE A 117 0.95 -1.87 27.86
CA ILE A 117 0.95 -1.83 26.38
C ILE A 117 -0.26 -2.60 25.84
N PHE A 118 -0.46 -3.85 26.25
CA PHE A 118 -1.58 -4.68 25.78
C PHE A 118 -2.92 -4.10 26.18
N SER A 119 -3.08 -3.68 27.44
CA SER A 119 -4.31 -3.04 27.92
C SER A 119 -4.65 -1.81 27.09
N ARG A 120 -3.64 -1.01 26.74
CA ARG A 120 -3.84 0.16 25.89
C ARG A 120 -4.22 -0.24 24.46
N MET A 121 -3.56 -1.24 23.88
CA MET A 121 -3.89 -1.76 22.55
C MET A 121 -5.36 -2.22 22.49
N LEU A 122 -5.82 -2.99 23.48
CA LEU A 122 -7.21 -3.46 23.59
C LEU A 122 -8.23 -2.31 23.63
N ILE A 123 -7.94 -1.27 24.41
CA ILE A 123 -8.78 -0.06 24.46
C ILE A 123 -8.78 0.67 23.11
N MET A 124 -7.66 0.66 22.38
CA MET A 124 -7.53 1.32 21.09
C MET A 124 -8.22 0.57 19.95
N THR A 125 -8.27 -0.76 20.01
CA THR A 125 -8.94 -1.61 19.01
C THR A 125 -10.41 -1.86 19.32
N ASN A 126 -10.88 -1.51 20.52
CA ASN A 126 -12.30 -1.63 20.86
C ASN A 126 -13.15 -0.80 19.87
N PRO A 127 -14.09 -1.41 19.12
CA PRO A 127 -14.81 -0.74 18.05
C PRO A 127 -15.73 0.38 18.56
N ILE A 128 -16.33 0.23 19.75
CA ILE A 128 -17.20 1.24 20.36
C ILE A 128 -16.39 2.50 20.70
N ILE A 129 -15.17 2.31 21.20
CA ILE A 129 -14.27 3.42 21.54
C ILE A 129 -13.70 4.03 20.27
N ALA A 130 -13.24 3.21 19.32
CA ALA A 130 -12.64 3.66 18.07
C ALA A 130 -13.60 4.52 17.25
N ASN A 131 -14.88 4.13 17.16
CA ASN A 131 -15.91 4.89 16.44
C ASN A 131 -16.23 6.25 17.07
N LYS A 132 -15.96 6.43 18.37
CA LYS A 132 -16.17 7.70 19.09
C LYS A 132 -14.94 8.60 19.11
N ARG A 133 -13.78 8.12 18.63
CA ARG A 133 -12.56 8.94 18.63
C ARG A 133 -12.64 10.05 17.60
N ARG A 134 -12.13 11.21 17.98
CA ARG A 134 -11.95 12.33 17.05
C ARG A 134 -11.08 11.88 15.88
N GLN A 135 -11.66 11.91 14.69
CA GLN A 135 -10.91 11.71 13.45
C GLN A 135 -10.07 12.95 13.18
N ILE A 136 -8.76 12.76 13.07
CA ILE A 136 -7.84 13.83 12.70
C ILE A 136 -8.02 14.07 11.20
N LYS A 137 -8.47 15.28 10.86
CA LYS A 137 -8.56 15.74 9.47
C LYS A 137 -7.25 16.41 9.09
N CYS A 138 -6.78 16.17 7.87
CA CYS A 138 -5.65 16.87 7.29
C CYS A 138 -5.92 18.38 7.31
N SER A 139 -4.97 19.18 7.80
CA SER A 139 -5.15 20.64 7.87
C SER A 139 -5.20 21.30 6.49
N HIS A 140 -4.70 20.62 5.45
CA HIS A 140 -4.64 21.15 4.08
C HIS A 140 -5.90 20.83 3.27
N CYS A 141 -6.25 19.55 3.07
CA CYS A 141 -7.41 19.16 2.25
C CYS A 141 -8.66 18.78 3.08
N ARG A 142 -8.57 18.81 4.41
CA ARG A 142 -9.66 18.44 5.33
C ARG A 142 -10.15 16.99 5.24
N GLN A 143 -9.47 16.13 4.47
CA GLN A 143 -9.78 14.70 4.41
C GLN A 143 -9.14 13.93 5.57
N ILE A 144 -9.70 12.77 5.88
CA ILE A 144 -9.27 11.88 6.96
C ILE A 144 -8.30 10.85 6.36
N GLY A 145 -7.39 10.32 7.18
CA GLY A 145 -6.50 9.22 6.79
C GLY A 145 -5.11 9.65 6.33
N HIS A 146 -4.79 10.95 6.34
CA HIS A 146 -3.43 11.42 6.10
C HIS A 146 -3.11 12.72 6.85
N SER A 147 -1.81 13.01 6.97
CA SER A 147 -1.31 14.24 7.58
C SER A 147 -0.99 15.29 6.52
N SER A 148 -0.87 16.56 6.92
CA SER A 148 -0.42 17.63 6.02
C SER A 148 0.97 17.37 5.43
N ARG A 149 1.85 16.62 6.12
CA ARG A 149 3.15 16.20 5.56
C ARG A 149 3.01 15.17 4.44
N SER A 150 2.00 14.30 4.54
CA SER A 150 1.69 13.31 3.52
C SER A 150 1.17 13.99 2.25
N ILE A 151 0.38 15.07 2.39
CA ILE A 151 -0.19 15.77 1.22
C ILE A 151 0.89 16.43 0.36
N THR A 152 1.93 17.00 0.99
CA THR A 152 3.04 17.66 0.28
C THR A 152 3.96 16.66 -0.45
N GLN A 153 3.89 15.38 -0.10
CA GLN A 153 4.56 14.29 -0.85
C GLN A 153 3.67 13.73 -1.97
N HIS A 154 2.35 13.94 -1.91
CA HIS A 154 1.35 13.44 -2.87
C HIS A 154 0.96 14.44 -3.97
N SER A 155 1.77 15.48 -4.23
CA SER A 155 1.63 16.33 -5.42
C SER A 155 1.68 15.53 -6.74
N TYR A 156 2.16 14.29 -6.69
CA TYR A 156 2.26 13.33 -7.79
C TYR A 156 1.20 12.23 -7.68
N GLY A 157 -0.06 12.59 -7.42
CA GLY A 157 -1.17 11.65 -7.60
C GLY A 157 -1.26 11.23 -9.08
N PRO A 158 -1.90 10.09 -9.40
CA PRO A 158 -2.07 9.66 -10.78
C PRO A 158 -2.69 10.80 -11.59
N SER A 159 -2.10 11.04 -12.77
CA SER A 159 -2.57 11.98 -13.77
C SER A 159 -4.03 11.70 -14.14
N THR A 160 -4.71 12.66 -14.77
CA THR A 160 -6.11 12.49 -15.17
C THR A 160 -6.30 11.25 -16.07
N GLU A 161 -5.34 10.98 -16.94
CA GLU A 161 -5.31 9.80 -17.80
C GLU A 161 -5.13 8.51 -16.99
N GLU A 162 -4.16 8.47 -16.08
CA GLU A 162 -3.97 7.32 -15.19
C GLU A 162 -5.20 7.04 -14.33
N ARG A 163 -5.89 8.08 -13.84
CA ARG A 163 -7.15 7.91 -13.10
C ARG A 163 -8.24 7.31 -13.95
N ALA A 164 -8.37 7.72 -15.21
CA ALA A 164 -9.35 7.13 -16.13
C ALA A 164 -9.03 5.64 -16.37
N ILE A 165 -7.75 5.30 -16.55
CA ILE A 165 -7.27 3.92 -16.67
C ILE A 165 -7.61 3.13 -15.41
N ILE A 166 -7.20 3.61 -14.22
CA ILE A 166 -7.45 3.00 -12.92
C ILE A 166 -8.95 2.76 -12.68
N ASN A 167 -9.79 3.76 -12.95
CA ASN A 167 -11.24 3.64 -12.79
C ASN A 167 -11.82 2.55 -13.71
N GLY A 168 -11.22 2.30 -14.86
CA GLY A 168 -11.61 1.23 -15.77
C GLY A 168 -11.33 -0.19 -15.26
N PHE A 169 -10.58 -0.35 -14.16
CA PHE A 169 -10.36 -1.63 -13.49
C PHE A 169 -11.43 -1.98 -12.47
N TYR A 170 -12.18 -1.01 -11.95
CA TYR A 170 -13.21 -1.26 -10.94
C TYR A 170 -14.56 -1.54 -11.61
N ILE A 171 -15.32 -2.49 -11.06
CA ILE A 171 -16.65 -2.92 -11.54
C ILE A 171 -17.73 -2.57 -10.52
#